data_AF-A0A6A1TPI8-F1
#
_entry.id   AF-A0A6A1TPI8-F1
#
_cell.length_a   1.000
_cell.length_b   1.000
_cell.length_c   1.000
_cell.angle_alpha   90.00
_cell.angle_beta   90.00
_cell.angle_gamma   90.00
#
_symmetry.space_group_name_H-M   'P 1'
#
loop_
_entity.id
_entity.type
_entity.pdbx_description
1 polymer ?
#
loop_
_entity_poly.entity_id
_entity_poly.type
_entity_poly.pdbx_seq_one_letter_code
_entity_poly.pdbx_strand_id
1 'polypeptide(L)'
;MTEIHLSDEDRDFIEEQVKAGIYKDVDEVVAAGLRLLGSKEGKLVELQRLIQEGIDDVEAGRVHHYASGEDLLNDIKRMSAERKHKTGTGH
;
A
#
# COMPACT_ATOMS: atom_id res chain seq x y z
N MET A 1 20.29 6.30 13.61
CA MET A 1 19.00 6.98 13.85
C MET A 1 18.26 6.93 12.54
N THR A 2 17.03 6.42 12.54
CA THR A 2 16.21 6.38 11.32
C THR A 2 15.49 7.71 11.20
N GLU A 3 15.63 8.38 10.07
CA GLU A 3 14.91 9.62 9.77
C GLU A 3 13.66 9.28 8.97
N ILE A 4 12.51 9.78 9.41
CA ILE A 4 11.22 9.58 8.75
C ILE A 4 10.64 10.96 8.47
N HIS A 5 10.34 11.24 7.20
CA HIS A 5 9.65 12.46 6.81
C HIS A 5 8.14 12.21 6.84
N LEU A 6 7.47 12.95 7.71
CA LEU A 6 6.01 12.91 7.86
C LEU A 6 5.38 14.10 7.15
N SER A 7 4.13 13.94 6.74
CA SER A 7 3.32 15.08 6.30
C SER A 7 3.07 16.05 7.46
N ASP A 8 2.68 17.28 7.16
CA ASP A 8 2.31 18.25 8.21
C ASP A 8 1.10 17.76 9.00
N GLU A 9 0.14 17.10 8.35
CA GLU A 9 -1.06 16.52 8.99
C GLU A 9 -0.70 15.40 9.97
N ASP A 10 0.18 14.47 9.58
CA ASP A 10 0.64 13.40 10.46
C ASP A 10 1.41 13.95 11.67
N ARG A 11 2.20 15.00 11.47
CA ARG A 11 2.94 15.67 12.56
C ARG A 11 1.98 16.31 13.55
N ASP A 12 0.97 17.02 13.07
CA ASP A 12 -0.03 17.68 13.91
C ASP A 12 -0.83 16.64 14.72
N PHE A 13 -1.22 15.53 14.09
CA PHE A 13 -1.86 14.40 14.78
C PHE A 13 -0.98 13.85 15.90
N ILE A 14 0.28 13.53 15.62
CA ILE A 14 1.22 13.01 16.63
C ILE A 14 1.38 14.00 17.79
N GLU A 15 1.53 15.29 17.49
CA GLU A 15 1.65 16.32 18.53
C GLU A 15 0.41 16.40 19.41
N GLU A 16 -0.79 16.32 18.83
CA GLU A 16 -2.05 16.31 19.58
C GLU A 16 -2.11 15.11 20.53
N GLN A 17 -1.73 13.92 20.04
CA GLN A 17 -1.72 12.70 20.84
C GLN A 17 -0.77 12.77 22.05
N VAL A 18 0.40 13.40 21.88
CA VAL A 18 1.37 13.63 22.98
C VAL A 18 0.87 14.73 23.93
N LYS A 19 0.35 15.86 23.40
CA LYS A 19 -0.20 16.96 24.22
C LYS A 19 -1.40 16.50 25.06
N ALA A 20 -2.20 15.59 24.55
CA ALA A 20 -3.31 14.96 25.27
C ALA A 20 -2.85 13.96 26.36
N GLY A 21 -1.55 13.64 26.42
CA GLY A 21 -0.99 12.71 27.40
C GLY A 21 -1.32 11.24 27.14
N ILE A 22 -1.81 10.90 25.94
CA ILE A 22 -2.14 9.52 25.56
C ILE A 22 -0.85 8.71 25.35
N TYR A 23 0.19 9.36 24.82
CA TYR A 23 1.52 8.78 24.64
C TYR A 23 2.58 9.71 25.24
N LYS A 24 3.68 9.11 25.72
CA LYS A 24 4.80 9.80 26.38
C LYS A 24 5.56 10.70 25.41
N ASP A 25 5.76 10.24 24.18
CA ASP A 25 6.57 10.89 23.17
C ASP A 25 6.18 10.41 21.76
N VAL A 26 6.75 11.09 20.76
CA VAL A 26 6.54 10.80 19.33
C VAL A 26 6.89 9.34 19.00
N ASP A 27 7.98 8.82 19.56
CA ASP A 27 8.45 7.46 19.27
C ASP A 27 7.42 6.41 19.72
N GLU A 28 6.76 6.64 20.86
CA GLU A 28 5.69 5.78 21.34
C GLU A 28 4.45 5.80 20.44
N VAL A 29 4.06 6.98 19.93
CA VAL A 29 2.95 7.11 18.96
C VAL A 29 3.25 6.31 17.70
N VAL A 30 4.44 6.52 17.12
CA VAL A 30 4.86 5.83 15.88
C VAL A 30 4.94 4.32 16.09
N ALA A 31 5.52 3.86 17.20
CA ALA A 31 5.59 2.44 17.50
C ALA A 31 4.21 1.80 17.73
N ALA A 32 3.28 2.53 18.36
CA ALA A 32 1.90 2.08 18.53
C ALA A 32 1.17 1.97 17.19
N GLY A 33 1.32 2.98 16.31
CA GLY A 33 0.77 2.95 14.96
C GLY A 33 1.28 1.76 14.15
N LEU A 34 2.59 1.52 14.14
CA LEU A 34 3.18 0.37 13.45
C LEU A 34 2.71 -0.98 14.01
N ARG A 35 2.53 -1.10 15.33
CA ARG A 35 1.97 -2.30 15.95
C ARG A 35 0.53 -2.55 15.50
N LEU A 36 -0.29 -1.50 15.42
CA LEU A 36 -1.66 -1.59 14.94
C LEU A 36 -1.70 -2.03 13.47
N LEU A 37 -0.89 -1.41 12.61
CA LEU A 37 -0.78 -1.81 11.19
C LEU A 37 -0.35 -3.28 11.04
N GLY A 38 0.56 -3.74 11.91
CA GLY A 38 1.00 -5.14 11.95
C GLY A 38 0.01 -6.12 12.58
N SER A 39 -1.04 -5.63 13.25
CA SER A 39 -2.00 -6.46 14.00
C SER A 39 -2.95 -7.21 13.06
N LYS A 40 -3.74 -8.14 13.61
CA LYS A 40 -4.77 -8.84 12.84
C LYS A 40 -5.86 -7.88 12.38
N GLU A 41 -6.24 -6.96 13.25
CA GLU A 41 -7.21 -5.90 12.99
C GLU A 41 -6.70 -4.97 11.88
N GLY A 42 -5.45 -4.51 11.95
CA GLY A 42 -4.83 -3.69 10.90
C GLY A 42 -4.82 -4.39 9.54
N LYS A 43 -4.44 -5.68 9.51
CA LYS A 43 -4.48 -6.49 8.28
C LYS A 43 -5.89 -6.69 7.73
N LEU A 44 -6.88 -6.82 8.60
CA LEU A 44 -8.28 -6.98 8.19
C LEU A 44 -8.82 -5.69 7.56
N VAL A 45 -8.52 -4.54 8.16
CA VAL A 45 -8.88 -3.22 7.60
C VAL A 45 -8.22 -3.04 6.23
N GLU A 46 -6.93 -3.36 6.10
CA GLU A 46 -6.24 -3.26 4.81
C GLU A 46 -6.81 -4.23 3.77
N LEU A 47 -7.17 -5.45 4.15
CA LEU A 47 -7.85 -6.38 3.25
C LEU A 47 -9.19 -5.83 2.75
N GLN A 48 -9.99 -5.23 3.63
CA GLN A 48 -11.25 -4.59 3.24
C GLN A 48 -11.02 -3.44 2.25
N ARG A 49 -10.00 -2.61 2.50
CA ARG A 49 -9.62 -1.51 1.61
C ARG A 49 -9.24 -2.04 0.22
N LEU A 50 -8.41 -3.08 0.14
CA LEU A 50 -8.00 -3.70 -1.13
C LEU A 50 -9.15 -4.37 -1.88
N ILE A 51 -10.12 -4.95 -1.16
CA ILE A 51 -11.34 -5.48 -1.78
C ILE A 51 -12.14 -4.34 -2.42
N GLN A 52 -12.31 -3.22 -1.70
CA GLN A 52 -13.03 -2.07 -2.24
C GLN A 52 -12.32 -1.48 -3.46
N GLU A 53 -11.00 -1.34 -3.41
CA GLU A 53 -10.19 -0.91 -4.56
C GLU A 53 -10.42 -1.83 -5.78
N GLY A 54 -10.48 -3.15 -5.58
CA GLY A 54 -10.80 -4.11 -6.63
C GLY A 54 -12.24 -3.97 -7.18
N ILE A 55 -13.22 -3.65 -6.33
CA ILE A 55 -14.60 -3.35 -6.76
C ILE A 55 -14.62 -2.07 -7.60
N ASP A 56 -13.95 -1.02 -7.15
CA ASP A 56 -13.87 0.26 -7.84
C ASP A 56 -13.16 0.11 -9.21
N ASP A 57 -12.15 -0.76 -9.30
CA ASP A 57 -11.50 -1.14 -10.56
C ASP A 57 -12.46 -1.85 -11.52
N VAL A 58 -13.28 -2.79 -11.03
CA VAL A 58 -14.30 -3.47 -11.82
C VAL A 58 -15.32 -2.48 -12.36
N GLU A 59 -15.85 -1.60 -11.51
CA GLU A 59 -16.84 -0.60 -11.88
C GLU A 59 -16.29 0.42 -12.89
N ALA A 60 -15.03 0.81 -12.73
CA ALA A 60 -14.34 1.70 -13.67
C ALA A 60 -13.88 1.00 -14.96
N GLY A 61 -14.10 -0.31 -15.11
CA GLY A 61 -13.66 -1.09 -16.27
C GLY A 61 -12.14 -1.27 -16.36
N ARG A 62 -11.39 -1.05 -15.26
CA ARG A 62 -9.95 -1.28 -15.17
C ARG A 62 -9.61 -2.76 -14.96
N VAL A 63 -10.30 -3.63 -15.70
CA VAL A 63 -10.19 -5.10 -15.59
C VAL A 63 -9.87 -5.72 -16.94
N HIS A 64 -9.15 -6.84 -16.89
CA HIS A 64 -8.83 -7.65 -18.06
C HIS A 64 -9.55 -8.97 -17.97
N HIS A 65 -10.28 -9.33 -19.03
CA HIS A 65 -10.95 -10.63 -19.13
C HIS A 65 -10.06 -11.62 -19.89
N TYR A 66 -9.93 -12.83 -19.35
CA TYR A 66 -9.22 -13.93 -19.98
C TYR A 66 -10.18 -15.11 -20.17
N ALA A 67 -10.23 -15.65 -21.38
CA ALA A 67 -11.09 -16.80 -21.68
C ALA A 67 -10.58 -18.09 -21.04
N SER A 68 -9.27 -18.17 -20.76
CA SER A 68 -8.63 -19.32 -20.11
C SER A 68 -7.44 -18.91 -19.24
N GLY A 69 -7.00 -19.81 -18.36
CA GLY A 69 -5.76 -19.65 -17.62
C GLY A 69 -4.50 -19.65 -18.52
N GLU A 70 -4.58 -20.27 -19.69
CA GLU A 70 -3.49 -20.26 -20.67
C GLU A 70 -3.34 -18.87 -21.31
N ASP A 71 -4.44 -18.19 -21.63
CA ASP A 71 -4.42 -16.82 -22.14
C ASP A 71 -3.80 -15.85 -21.14
N LEU A 72 -4.19 -15.97 -19.86
CA LEU A 72 -3.58 -15.20 -18.77
C LEU A 72 -2.08 -15.46 -18.66
N LEU A 73 -1.66 -16.74 -18.68
CA LEU A 73 -0.25 -17.11 -18.58
C LEU A 73 0.56 -16.55 -19.75
N ASN A 74 0.02 -16.61 -20.96
CA ASN A 74 0.66 -16.07 -22.16
C ASN A 74 0.82 -14.55 -22.08
N ASP A 75 -0.19 -13.85 -21.55
CA ASP A 75 -0.09 -12.41 -21.35
C ASP A 75 0.98 -12.02 -20.32
N ILE A 76 1.04 -12.70 -19.18
CA ILE A 76 2.08 -12.47 -18.16
C ILE A 76 3.49 -12.67 -18.74
N LYS A 77 3.68 -13.71 -19.57
CA LYS A 77 4.96 -13.97 -20.26
C LYS A 77 5.31 -12.84 -21.22
N ARG A 78 4.35 -12.35 -22.00
CA ARG A 78 4.52 -11.21 -22.90
C ARG A 78 4.92 -9.94 -22.15
N MET A 79 4.17 -9.57 -21.11
CA MET A 79 4.46 -8.39 -20.28
C MET A 79 5.88 -8.45 -19.70
N SER A 80 6.32 -9.64 -19.27
CA SER A 80 7.66 -9.84 -18.71
C SER A 80 8.76 -9.65 -19.77
N ALA A 81 8.53 -10.08 -21.01
CA ALA A 81 9.45 -9.88 -22.12
C ALA A 81 9.55 -8.40 -22.55
N GLU A 82 8.42 -7.70 -22.61
CA GLU A 82 8.37 -6.27 -22.96
C GLU A 82 9.08 -5.38 -21.93
N ARG A 83 8.95 -5.69 -20.63
CA ARG A 83 9.68 -4.98 -19.57
C ARG A 83 11.20 -5.11 -19.74
N LYS A 84 11.69 -6.30 -20.09
CA LYS A 84 13.13 -6.54 -20.35
C LYS A 84 13.66 -5.73 -21.54
N HIS A 85 12.84 -5.53 -22.57
CA HIS A 85 13.23 -4.77 -23.75
C HIS A 85 13.22 -3.25 -23.50
N LYS A 86 12.30 -2.74 -22.66
CA LYS A 86 12.24 -1.31 -22.31
C LYS A 86 13.37 -0.85 -21.39
N THR A 87 13.89 -1.73 -20.53
CA THR A 87 15.06 -1.42 -19.69
C THR A 87 16.41 -1.56 -20.40
N GLY A 88 16.42 -2.03 -21.66
CA GLY A 88 17.63 -2.34 -22.42
C GLY A 88 18.09 -1.30 -23.46
N THR A 89 17.41 -0.16 -23.58
CA THR A 89 17.81 0.90 -24.54
C THR A 89 17.98 2.22 -23.81
N GLY A 90 19.18 2.40 -23.26
CA GLY A 90 19.58 3.58 -22.50
C GLY A 90 21.05 3.50 -22.10
N HIS A 91 21.93 3.49 -23.09
CA HIS A 91 23.33 3.92 -23.02
C HIS A 91 23.65 4.66 -24.31
#